data_AF-A0A5S9Q598-F1
#
_entry.id   AF-A0A5S9Q598-F1
#
_cell.length_a   1.000
_cell.length_b   1.000
_cell.length_c   1.000
_cell.angle_alpha   90.00
_cell.angle_beta   90.00
_cell.angle_gamma   90.00
#
_symmetry.space_group_name_H-M   'P 1'
#
loop_
_entity.id
_entity.type
_entity.pdbx_description
1 polymer ?
#
loop_
_entity_poly.entity_id
_entity_poly.type
_entity_poly.pdbx_seq_one_letter_code
_entity_poly.pdbx_strand_id
1 'polypeptide(L)'
;MNRLYFGDNLDVLQEYVEDRSVDLIYLDPPFNSQAHYNVLFTSPRENISSAQVEAFRDTWAWGVEAEFSYAAVMRTGGAAANIIDALRATFHESDMMAYLVMMAARLVQLKTKLKPNGSIYLHCDPTASHYLKIVMDAIFGGAHFQNEIVWKRTAAHGGASRWGPVHDTILFYSASADYVWTRPVQALDESYISGKYRFKDDRGSYRLVVLTGPGVRTGASGRPWQGYHPTLAGRHWAVPKKALEVLAEQGIPLPSDLHAQLDLLYEHGFIRFPQKRDGSQGVPEFKLYRPPGQPVQDVITDIFPLNSQAKERIGYPTQKPLSLLDRIIRASTLPGAVVLDPFCGCGTTIEAAENAGRQWIGIDIAVHAIKVIENRLAKRDGGAPLYRIEGMPRDFASAVKLAERDKYQFQWWANYLFNPHALREQKKGADRGIDGELFFPNGPGRPWGRMLTSVKGGHTGPNDVRAFARVLERERAQMGLFITLFHPTREMAREAASVGLADVVHADIPKLQIVSIEDWFAGKRPMLPPLEHLPSVAFAGRRPRATPTLPVQPELPFSFIGGREDKGVVRHFNPGMVSGVA
;
A
#
# COMPACT_ATOMS: atom_id res chain seq x y z
N MET A 1 3.67 18.64 16.08
CA MET A 1 4.27 19.18 14.83
C MET A 1 4.62 18.00 13.94
N ASN A 2 4.31 18.08 12.66
CA ASN A 2 4.48 16.96 11.71
C ASN A 2 5.95 16.65 11.44
N ARG A 3 6.30 15.36 11.30
CA ARG A 3 7.68 14.92 11.13
C ARG A 3 7.81 13.85 10.05
N LEU A 4 8.84 13.98 9.20
CA LEU A 4 9.22 13.01 8.19
C LEU A 4 10.65 12.55 8.47
N TYR A 5 10.87 11.26 8.62
CA TYR A 5 12.16 10.67 8.95
C TYR A 5 12.74 9.91 7.77
N PHE A 6 13.98 10.23 7.42
CA PHE A 6 14.81 9.43 6.53
C PHE A 6 15.68 8.48 7.36
N GLY A 7 15.43 7.18 7.25
CA GLY A 7 16.22 6.14 7.93
C GLY A 7 15.44 4.84 8.16
N ASP A 8 16.11 3.85 8.77
CA ASP A 8 15.44 2.62 9.19
C ASP A 8 14.38 2.92 10.27
N ASN A 9 13.19 2.37 10.08
CA ASN A 9 12.07 2.68 10.97
C ASN A 9 12.23 2.09 12.37
N LEU A 10 12.97 1.00 12.56
CA LEU A 10 13.19 0.42 13.88
C LEU A 10 14.01 1.37 14.74
N ASP A 11 15.09 1.93 14.17
CA ASP A 11 15.95 2.90 14.84
C ASP A 11 15.19 4.20 15.11
N VAL A 12 14.43 4.70 14.13
CA VAL A 12 13.66 5.93 14.28
C VAL A 12 12.59 5.80 15.38
N LEU A 13 11.91 4.65 15.44
CA LEU A 13 10.92 4.37 16.48
C LEU A 13 11.56 4.36 17.87
N GLN A 14 12.77 3.81 18.02
CA GLN A 14 13.47 3.73 19.29
C GLN A 14 14.01 5.10 19.75
N GLU A 15 14.56 5.89 18.83
CA GLU A 15 15.28 7.12 19.15
C GLU A 15 14.37 8.36 19.24
N TYR A 16 13.37 8.48 18.35
CA TYR A 16 12.66 9.76 18.16
C TYR A 16 11.16 9.71 18.43
N VAL A 17 10.55 8.53 18.44
CA VAL A 17 9.11 8.38 18.69
C VAL A 17 8.87 8.02 20.15
N GLU A 18 8.19 8.92 20.87
CA GLU A 18 7.87 8.73 22.28
C GLU A 18 6.88 7.58 22.49
N ASP A 19 7.00 6.86 23.59
CA ASP A 19 6.04 5.82 23.97
C ASP A 19 4.66 6.42 24.23
N ARG A 20 3.60 5.70 23.85
CA ARG A 20 2.19 6.11 24.01
C ARG A 20 1.89 7.50 23.45
N SER A 21 2.53 7.88 22.35
CA SER A 21 2.36 9.18 21.69
C SER A 21 1.47 9.14 20.45
N VAL A 22 1.21 7.95 19.90
CA VAL A 22 0.52 7.76 18.62
C VAL A 22 -0.92 7.28 18.82
N ASP A 23 -1.88 7.87 18.11
CA ASP A 23 -3.30 7.48 18.15
C ASP A 23 -3.64 6.42 17.10
N LEU A 24 -2.99 6.47 15.92
CA LEU A 24 -3.22 5.52 14.84
C LEU A 24 -1.91 5.14 14.16
N ILE A 25 -1.71 3.86 13.93
CA ILE A 25 -0.62 3.35 13.10
C ILE A 25 -1.22 2.70 11.86
N TYR A 26 -0.81 3.12 10.68
CA TYR A 26 -1.09 2.41 9.44
C TYR A 26 0.25 1.97 8.84
N LEU A 27 0.38 0.68 8.52
CA LEU A 27 1.60 0.15 7.92
C LEU A 27 1.28 -0.69 6.68
N ASP A 28 2.00 -0.39 5.61
CA ASP A 28 1.95 -1.06 4.30
C ASP A 28 3.38 -1.51 3.93
N PRO A 29 3.94 -2.51 4.64
CA PRO A 29 5.30 -2.96 4.43
C PRO A 29 5.46 -3.59 3.03
N PRO A 30 6.70 -3.70 2.51
CA PRO A 30 6.99 -4.55 1.35
C PRO A 30 6.48 -5.97 1.61
N PHE A 31 6.00 -6.64 0.57
CA PHE A 31 5.11 -7.80 0.68
C PHE A 31 5.73 -9.20 0.66
N ASN A 32 7.02 -9.52 0.74
CA ASN A 32 7.54 -10.90 0.53
C ASN A 32 6.86 -11.74 -0.59
N SER A 33 6.35 -11.07 -1.63
CA SER A 33 5.53 -11.70 -2.67
C SER A 33 6.38 -12.32 -3.78
N GLN A 34 7.72 -12.21 -3.65
CA GLN A 34 8.70 -12.39 -4.72
C GLN A 34 8.35 -11.60 -6.00
N ALA A 35 7.48 -10.60 -5.91
CA ALA A 35 7.02 -9.83 -7.05
C ALA A 35 8.09 -8.81 -7.46
N HIS A 36 8.40 -8.79 -8.75
CA HIS A 36 9.25 -7.76 -9.35
C HIS A 36 8.40 -6.50 -9.56
N TYR A 37 8.60 -5.48 -8.72
CA TYR A 37 7.97 -4.18 -8.95
C TYR A 37 8.77 -3.43 -10.00
N ASN A 38 8.17 -3.32 -11.19
CA ASN A 38 8.76 -2.57 -12.28
C ASN A 38 8.31 -1.12 -12.15
N VAL A 39 9.23 -0.20 -11.84
CA VAL A 39 8.98 1.20 -12.18
C VAL A 39 9.10 1.29 -13.69
N LEU A 40 7.99 1.59 -14.36
CA LEU A 40 7.98 1.83 -15.79
C LEU A 40 8.63 3.19 -16.05
N PHE A 41 9.94 3.17 -16.32
CA PHE A 41 10.58 4.22 -17.10
C PHE A 41 10.71 3.71 -18.53
N THR A 42 10.21 4.48 -19.50
CA THR A 42 10.30 4.13 -20.91
C THR A 42 11.77 4.19 -21.35
N SER A 43 12.44 3.04 -21.42
CA SER A 43 13.68 2.89 -22.18
C SER A 43 13.34 2.50 -23.63
N PRO A 44 13.84 3.22 -24.64
CA PRO A 44 13.53 3.07 -26.06
C PRO A 44 14.32 1.93 -26.72
N ARG A 45 14.17 0.70 -26.23
CA ARG A 45 14.48 -0.50 -27.03
C ARG A 45 13.27 -1.41 -27.10
N GLU A 46 12.60 -1.39 -28.25
CA GLU A 46 11.70 -2.48 -28.62
C GLU A 46 12.51 -3.72 -29.01
N ASN A 47 11.95 -4.89 -28.67
CA ASN A 47 12.48 -6.26 -28.76
C ASN A 47 13.33 -6.81 -27.61
N ILE A 48 13.37 -6.16 -26.45
CA ILE A 48 13.56 -6.88 -25.19
C ILE A 48 12.41 -6.49 -24.27
N SER A 49 11.60 -7.47 -23.86
CA SER A 49 10.48 -7.30 -22.91
C SER A 49 10.91 -6.88 -21.48
N SER A 50 12.13 -6.36 -21.30
CA SER A 50 12.78 -6.21 -19.99
C SER A 50 13.71 -5.00 -19.89
N ALA A 51 13.30 -3.82 -20.37
CA ALA A 51 13.69 -2.58 -19.69
C ALA A 51 12.74 -2.31 -18.52
N GLN A 52 12.64 -3.32 -17.67
CA GLN A 52 11.97 -3.31 -16.39
C GLN A 52 12.99 -2.74 -15.39
N VAL A 53 12.79 -1.49 -14.94
CA VAL A 53 13.54 -1.00 -13.78
C VAL A 53 12.96 -1.74 -12.58
N GLU A 54 13.64 -2.79 -12.11
CA GLU A 54 13.38 -3.46 -10.82
C GLU A 54 13.56 -2.41 -9.72
N ALA A 55 12.49 -1.68 -9.42
CA ALA A 55 12.43 -0.82 -8.27
C ALA A 55 11.89 -1.67 -7.13
N PHE A 56 12.69 -1.83 -6.08
CA PHE A 56 12.43 -2.75 -4.97
C PHE A 56 12.45 -4.22 -5.38
N ARG A 57 13.51 -4.92 -4.97
CA ARG A 57 13.43 -6.37 -4.78
C ARG A 57 12.91 -6.62 -3.38
N ASP A 58 11.66 -7.05 -3.29
CA ASP A 58 11.01 -7.54 -2.07
C ASP A 58 11.58 -8.92 -1.67
N THR A 59 12.91 -8.99 -1.49
CA THR A 59 13.62 -10.20 -1.06
C THR A 59 14.14 -9.99 0.34
N TRP A 60 13.29 -10.34 1.29
CA TRP A 60 13.67 -10.63 2.66
C TRP A 60 14.49 -11.91 2.61
N ALA A 61 15.78 -11.82 2.93
CA ALA A 61 16.66 -12.99 2.95
C ALA A 61 17.24 -13.14 4.35
N TRP A 62 17.36 -14.39 4.80
CA TRP A 62 18.01 -14.63 6.07
C TRP A 62 19.46 -14.17 6.01
N GLY A 63 19.84 -13.36 6.99
CA GLY A 63 21.14 -12.71 7.06
C GLY A 63 21.31 -12.04 8.41
N VAL A 64 22.40 -11.27 8.53
CA VAL A 64 22.80 -10.66 9.80
C VAL A 64 21.69 -9.77 10.41
N GLU A 65 20.95 -9.01 9.60
CA GLU A 65 19.83 -8.19 10.07
C GLU A 65 18.64 -9.00 10.59
N ALA A 66 18.33 -10.12 9.93
CA ALA A 66 17.30 -11.04 10.38
C ALA A 66 17.69 -11.71 11.70
N GLU A 67 18.96 -12.09 11.86
CA GLU A 67 19.47 -12.65 13.13
C GLU A 67 19.47 -11.62 14.26
N PHE A 68 19.84 -10.36 13.98
CA PHE A 68 19.72 -9.28 14.97
C PHE A 68 18.27 -9.02 15.37
N SER A 69 17.36 -9.02 14.40
CA SER A 69 15.92 -8.88 14.66
C SER A 69 15.40 -10.05 15.49
N TYR A 70 15.85 -11.28 15.19
CA TYR A 70 15.54 -12.48 15.96
C TYR A 70 15.97 -12.33 17.41
N ALA A 71 17.25 -12.02 17.63
CA ALA A 71 17.80 -11.82 18.95
C ALA A 71 17.09 -10.68 19.70
N ALA A 72 16.69 -9.61 19.01
CA ALA A 72 15.92 -8.52 19.61
C ALA A 72 14.55 -8.99 20.12
N VAL A 73 13.80 -9.75 19.31
CA VAL A 73 12.51 -10.31 19.72
C VAL A 73 12.69 -11.30 20.88
N MET A 74 13.70 -12.18 20.81
CA MET A 74 13.98 -13.12 21.90
C MET A 74 14.29 -12.41 23.22
N ARG A 75 15.02 -11.28 23.18
CA ARG A 75 15.30 -10.46 24.37
C ARG A 75 14.04 -9.84 24.98
N THR A 76 13.01 -9.56 24.19
CA THR A 76 11.73 -9.06 24.73
C THR A 76 10.96 -10.14 25.48
N GLY A 77 11.19 -11.41 25.16
CA GLY A 77 10.52 -12.57 25.77
C GLY A 77 9.01 -12.62 25.50
N GLY A 78 8.31 -13.41 26.32
CA GLY A 78 6.85 -13.51 26.28
C GLY A 78 6.28 -14.20 25.03
N ALA A 79 5.01 -13.96 24.75
CA ALA A 79 4.27 -14.65 23.71
C ALA A 79 4.86 -14.41 22.30
N ALA A 80 5.32 -13.19 22.01
CA ALA A 80 5.92 -12.85 20.72
C ALA A 80 7.20 -13.67 20.47
N ALA A 81 8.09 -13.79 21.46
CA ALA A 81 9.28 -14.62 21.36
C ALA A 81 8.94 -16.10 21.15
N ASN A 82 7.98 -16.64 21.90
CA ASN A 82 7.58 -18.04 21.77
C ASN A 82 7.03 -18.35 20.37
N ILE A 83 6.19 -17.46 19.82
CA ILE A 83 5.63 -17.63 18.47
C ILE A 83 6.72 -17.52 17.41
N ILE A 84 7.64 -16.57 17.53
CA ILE A 84 8.72 -16.40 16.56
C ILE A 84 9.71 -17.58 16.58
N ASP A 85 10.01 -18.14 17.76
CA ASP A 85 10.83 -19.35 17.89
C ASP A 85 10.14 -20.57 17.25
N ALA A 86 8.84 -20.76 17.51
CA ALA A 86 8.05 -21.83 16.88
C ALA A 86 7.96 -21.69 15.35
N LEU A 87 7.81 -20.47 14.85
CA LEU A 87 7.82 -20.18 13.42
C LEU A 87 9.21 -20.44 12.82
N ARG A 88 10.31 -20.08 13.51
CA ARG A 88 11.68 -20.39 13.06
C ARG A 88 11.93 -21.89 13.00
N ALA A 89 11.40 -22.65 13.95
CA ALA A 89 11.49 -24.12 13.92
C ALA A 89 10.76 -24.74 12.71
N THR A 90 9.73 -24.06 12.19
CA THR A 90 8.92 -24.53 11.05
C THR A 90 9.49 -24.05 9.70
N PHE A 91 9.83 -22.77 9.60
CA PHE A 91 10.25 -22.13 8.35
C PHE A 91 11.77 -22.11 8.15
N HIS A 92 12.54 -22.50 9.17
CA HIS A 92 13.99 -22.38 9.20
C HIS A 92 14.45 -20.98 8.76
N GLU A 93 15.67 -20.86 8.25
CA GLU A 93 16.28 -19.60 7.80
C GLU A 93 15.84 -19.22 6.37
N SER A 94 14.53 -19.28 6.14
CA SER A 94 13.92 -18.93 4.84
C SER A 94 13.61 -17.44 4.72
N ASP A 95 13.34 -17.00 3.49
CA ASP A 95 12.92 -15.63 3.16
C ASP A 95 11.66 -15.20 3.93
N MET A 96 10.68 -16.10 4.07
CA MET A 96 9.49 -15.85 4.88
C MET A 96 9.84 -15.67 6.36
N MET A 97 10.75 -16.46 6.91
CA MET A 97 11.15 -16.29 8.31
C MET A 97 11.92 -14.98 8.53
N ALA A 98 12.77 -14.59 7.57
CA ALA A 98 13.46 -13.29 7.59
C ALA A 98 12.45 -12.13 7.58
N TYR A 99 11.40 -12.22 6.76
CA TYR A 99 10.31 -11.26 6.77
C TYR A 99 9.61 -11.18 8.14
N LEU A 100 9.18 -12.34 8.65
CA LEU A 100 8.40 -12.41 9.90
C LEU A 100 9.17 -11.87 11.09
N VAL A 101 10.46 -12.18 11.20
CA VAL A 101 11.27 -11.73 12.33
C VAL A 101 11.56 -10.22 12.28
N MET A 102 11.82 -9.69 11.08
CA MET A 102 12.04 -8.26 10.87
C MET A 102 10.76 -7.45 11.11
N MET A 103 9.61 -7.99 10.72
CA MET A 103 8.31 -7.40 11.04
C MET A 103 8.00 -7.50 12.53
N ALA A 104 8.24 -8.64 13.18
CA ALA A 104 7.99 -8.82 14.61
C ALA A 104 8.76 -7.81 15.46
N ALA A 105 10.05 -7.59 15.17
CA ALA A 105 10.85 -6.59 15.88
C ALA A 105 10.24 -5.18 15.80
N ARG A 106 9.71 -4.80 14.63
CA ARG A 106 9.04 -3.51 14.40
C ARG A 106 7.67 -3.45 15.08
N LEU A 107 6.87 -4.50 14.96
CA LEU A 107 5.54 -4.59 15.58
C LEU A 107 5.60 -4.50 17.12
N VAL A 108 6.63 -5.10 17.73
CA VAL A 108 6.88 -4.98 19.17
C VAL A 108 7.13 -3.52 19.56
N GLN A 109 7.95 -2.78 18.80
CA GLN A 109 8.17 -1.36 19.03
C GLN A 109 6.91 -0.53 18.79
N LEU A 110 6.18 -0.79 17.70
CA LEU A 110 4.93 -0.09 17.38
C LEU A 110 3.88 -0.21 18.49
N LYS A 111 3.80 -1.36 19.16
CA LYS A 111 2.93 -1.54 20.33
C LYS A 111 3.26 -0.56 21.47
N THR A 112 4.53 -0.26 21.71
CA THR A 112 4.91 0.68 22.79
C THR A 112 4.58 2.13 22.45
N LYS A 113 4.59 2.47 21.15
CA LYS A 113 4.30 3.84 20.67
C LYS A 113 2.81 4.16 20.66
N LEU A 114 1.96 3.14 20.59
CA LEU A 114 0.51 3.31 20.53
C LEU A 114 -0.08 3.73 21.88
N LYS A 115 -0.96 4.73 21.88
CA LYS A 115 -1.76 5.11 23.06
C LYS A 115 -2.71 3.99 23.48
N PRO A 116 -3.14 3.94 24.75
CA PRO A 116 -4.09 2.92 25.22
C PRO A 116 -5.42 2.87 24.45
N ASN A 117 -5.85 4.00 23.89
CA ASN A 117 -7.05 4.14 23.06
C ASN A 117 -6.76 4.13 21.54
N GLY A 118 -5.52 3.84 21.17
CA GLY A 118 -5.05 3.86 19.80
C GLY A 118 -5.36 2.58 19.03
N SER A 119 -5.20 2.66 17.71
CA SER A 119 -5.48 1.59 16.75
C SER A 119 -4.30 1.34 15.81
N ILE A 120 -4.16 0.10 15.33
CA ILE A 120 -3.14 -0.27 14.35
C ILE A 120 -3.78 -1.07 13.20
N TYR A 121 -3.40 -0.70 11.97
CA TYR A 121 -3.81 -1.33 10.72
C TYR A 121 -2.59 -1.85 9.98
N LEU A 122 -2.52 -3.15 9.78
CA LEU A 122 -1.46 -3.79 9.01
C LEU A 122 -2.01 -4.29 7.68
N HIS A 123 -1.55 -3.68 6.58
CA HIS A 123 -1.82 -4.14 5.23
C HIS A 123 -0.93 -5.33 4.92
N CYS A 124 -1.55 -6.45 4.55
CA CYS A 124 -0.89 -7.70 4.23
C CYS A 124 -1.23 -8.12 2.81
N ASP A 125 -0.26 -8.77 2.17
CA ASP A 125 -0.56 -9.62 1.03
C ASP A 125 -1.21 -10.95 1.49
N PRO A 126 -1.79 -11.73 0.56
CA PRO A 126 -2.35 -13.03 0.89
C PRO A 126 -1.31 -14.11 1.27
N THR A 127 -0.01 -13.86 1.14
CA THR A 127 1.03 -14.88 1.37
C THR A 127 1.53 -14.89 2.81
N ALA A 128 1.58 -13.74 3.47
CA ALA A 128 2.07 -13.59 4.83
C ALA A 128 0.98 -13.20 5.84
N SER A 129 -0.22 -12.82 5.40
CA SER A 129 -1.29 -12.29 6.27
C SER A 129 -1.61 -13.17 7.48
N HIS A 130 -1.71 -14.49 7.31
CA HIS A 130 -2.03 -15.42 8.39
C HIS A 130 -0.89 -15.59 9.40
N TYR A 131 0.36 -15.55 8.95
CA TYR A 131 1.52 -15.59 9.86
C TYR A 131 1.64 -14.30 10.64
N LEU A 132 1.49 -13.15 9.96
CA LEU A 132 1.46 -11.84 10.60
C LEU A 132 0.31 -11.71 11.59
N LYS A 133 -0.86 -12.30 11.30
CA LYS A 133 -1.99 -12.35 12.24
C LYS A 133 -1.63 -13.05 13.54
N ILE A 134 -0.95 -14.21 13.48
CA ILE A 134 -0.51 -14.94 14.67
C ILE A 134 0.53 -14.14 15.46
N VAL A 135 1.47 -13.48 14.76
CA VAL A 135 2.46 -12.58 15.39
C VAL A 135 1.76 -11.38 16.06
N MET A 136 0.78 -10.77 15.40
CA MET A 136 -0.02 -9.68 15.98
C MET A 136 -0.85 -10.15 17.19
N ASP A 137 -1.42 -11.36 17.17
CA ASP A 137 -2.10 -11.93 18.34
C ASP A 137 -1.16 -12.10 19.52
N ALA A 138 0.08 -12.51 19.27
CA ALA A 138 1.10 -12.65 20.32
C ALA A 138 1.55 -11.30 20.89
N ILE A 139 1.60 -10.26 20.05
CA ILE A 139 2.05 -8.92 20.42
C ILE A 139 0.92 -8.13 21.08
N PHE A 140 -0.22 -7.96 20.40
CA PHE A 140 -1.34 -7.12 20.84
C PHE A 140 -2.35 -7.88 21.71
N GLY A 141 -2.42 -9.21 21.60
CA GLY A 141 -3.43 -10.03 22.26
C GLY A 141 -4.64 -10.25 21.34
N GLY A 142 -5.03 -11.52 21.16
CA GLY A 142 -6.15 -11.88 20.27
C GLY A 142 -7.51 -11.29 20.67
N ALA A 143 -7.70 -10.91 21.94
CA ALA A 143 -8.90 -10.22 22.41
C ALA A 143 -9.00 -8.77 21.90
N HIS A 144 -7.91 -8.20 21.40
CA HIS A 144 -7.83 -6.84 20.88
C HIS A 144 -7.86 -6.78 19.34
N PHE A 145 -7.97 -7.94 18.70
CA PHE A 145 -8.28 -8.04 17.28
C PHE A 145 -9.72 -7.60 17.05
N GLN A 146 -9.93 -6.58 16.21
CA GLN A 146 -11.25 -6.05 15.92
C GLN A 146 -11.91 -6.83 14.78
N ASN A 147 -11.26 -6.84 13.61
CA ASN A 147 -11.67 -7.63 12.46
C ASN A 147 -10.60 -7.64 11.36
N GLU A 148 -10.84 -8.49 10.37
CA GLU A 148 -10.11 -8.51 9.11
C GLU A 148 -10.88 -7.67 8.09
N ILE A 149 -10.21 -6.74 7.42
CA ILE A 149 -10.80 -5.93 6.34
C ILE A 149 -10.28 -6.47 5.00
N VAL A 150 -11.20 -6.77 4.09
CA VAL A 150 -10.90 -7.26 2.75
C VAL A 150 -11.07 -6.11 1.76
N TRP A 151 -9.99 -5.69 1.11
CA TRP A 151 -10.05 -4.63 0.10
C TRP A 151 -9.86 -5.19 -1.31
N LYS A 152 -10.84 -4.97 -2.19
CA LYS A 152 -10.79 -5.42 -3.58
C LYS A 152 -9.83 -4.53 -4.40
N ARG A 153 -8.57 -4.96 -4.51
CA ARG A 153 -7.48 -4.25 -5.19
C ARG A 153 -7.42 -4.40 -6.71
N THR A 154 -8.17 -5.32 -7.32
CA THR A 154 -8.18 -5.48 -8.78
C THR A 154 -9.47 -6.10 -9.31
N ALA A 155 -9.70 -5.98 -10.62
CA ALA A 155 -10.72 -6.71 -11.34
C ALA A 155 -10.31 -8.17 -11.57
N ALA A 156 -11.28 -9.00 -11.98
CA ALA A 156 -11.05 -10.41 -12.30
C ALA A 156 -10.04 -10.58 -13.44
N HIS A 157 -9.30 -11.69 -13.41
CA HIS A 157 -8.30 -12.04 -14.42
C HIS A 157 -8.81 -13.23 -15.24
N GLY A 158 -8.88 -13.07 -16.58
CA GLY A 158 -9.47 -14.07 -17.47
C GLY A 158 -8.67 -15.38 -17.60
N GLY A 159 -7.41 -15.41 -17.15
CA GLY A 159 -6.52 -16.58 -17.25
C GLY A 159 -6.33 -17.35 -15.94
N ALA A 160 -7.15 -17.12 -14.90
CA ALA A 160 -6.96 -17.78 -13.61
C ALA A 160 -7.37 -19.27 -13.66
N SER A 161 -6.46 -20.17 -13.29
CA SER A 161 -6.73 -21.62 -13.13
C SER A 161 -7.29 -22.01 -11.75
N ARG A 162 -7.48 -21.00 -10.89
CA ARG A 162 -8.04 -21.09 -9.54
C ARG A 162 -8.84 -19.82 -9.25
N TRP A 163 -9.44 -19.70 -8.06
CA TRP A 163 -10.06 -18.45 -7.62
C TRP A 163 -9.08 -17.28 -7.76
N GLY A 164 -9.49 -16.24 -8.49
CA GLY A 164 -8.63 -15.10 -8.80
C GLY A 164 -8.27 -14.29 -7.55
N PRO A 165 -6.98 -14.07 -7.25
CA PRO A 165 -6.56 -13.27 -6.10
C PRO A 165 -6.77 -11.78 -6.41
N VAL A 166 -7.95 -11.26 -6.05
CA VAL A 166 -8.37 -9.89 -6.39
C VAL A 166 -8.38 -8.92 -5.21
N HIS A 167 -8.06 -9.40 -4.01
CA HIS A 167 -8.10 -8.60 -2.79
C HIS A 167 -6.79 -8.67 -2.02
N ASP A 168 -6.59 -7.67 -1.18
CA ASP A 168 -5.61 -7.66 -0.10
C ASP A 168 -6.33 -7.65 1.25
N THR A 169 -5.60 -7.98 2.29
CA THR A 169 -6.10 -8.09 3.66
C THR A 169 -5.51 -6.96 4.51
N ILE A 170 -6.34 -6.31 5.31
CA ILE A 170 -5.90 -5.32 6.30
C ILE A 170 -6.34 -5.79 7.68
N LEU A 171 -5.39 -6.07 8.55
CA LEU A 171 -5.64 -6.51 9.93
C LEU A 171 -5.86 -5.28 10.82
N PHE A 172 -6.98 -5.23 11.54
CA PHE A 172 -7.30 -4.14 12.47
C PHE A 172 -7.23 -4.61 13.92
N TYR A 173 -6.34 -4.00 14.70
CA TYR A 173 -6.24 -4.16 16.15
C TYR A 173 -6.40 -2.82 16.87
N SER A 174 -6.90 -2.89 18.11
CA SER A 174 -6.81 -1.80 19.07
C SER A 174 -5.72 -2.08 20.11
N ALA A 175 -5.26 -1.05 20.80
CA ALA A 175 -4.33 -1.21 21.93
C ALA A 175 -5.03 -1.80 23.17
N SER A 176 -6.33 -1.53 23.33
CA SER A 176 -7.14 -2.01 24.46
C SER A 176 -8.62 -2.15 24.06
N ALA A 177 -9.49 -2.49 25.02
CA ALA A 177 -10.94 -2.54 24.79
C ALA A 177 -11.57 -1.14 24.64
N ASP A 178 -10.92 -0.11 25.17
CA ASP A 178 -11.28 1.29 24.96
C ASP A 178 -10.48 1.81 23.76
N TYR A 179 -11.15 2.18 22.67
CA TYR A 179 -10.50 2.71 21.47
C TYR A 179 -11.41 3.68 20.72
N VAL A 180 -10.80 4.58 19.95
CA VAL A 180 -11.53 5.56 19.15
C VAL A 180 -12.17 4.88 17.93
N TRP A 181 -13.49 4.98 17.81
CA TRP A 181 -14.24 4.50 16.64
C TRP A 181 -15.37 5.44 16.24
N THR A 182 -15.21 6.09 15.08
CA THR A 182 -16.23 6.88 14.40
C THR A 182 -16.76 6.06 13.24
N ARG A 183 -17.98 5.51 13.40
CA ARG A 183 -18.58 4.60 12.41
C ARG A 183 -18.68 5.25 11.03
N PRO A 184 -17.92 4.80 10.02
CA PRO A 184 -18.00 5.37 8.68
C PRO A 184 -19.32 4.96 8.02
N VAL A 185 -19.89 5.88 7.25
CA VAL A 185 -21.15 5.69 6.52
C VAL A 185 -20.87 5.86 5.03
N GLN A 186 -21.36 4.93 4.23
CA GLN A 186 -21.32 4.99 2.77
C GLN A 186 -22.72 5.26 2.20
N ALA A 187 -22.75 5.87 1.02
CA ALA A 187 -23.98 6.03 0.28
C ALA A 187 -24.62 4.67 -0.03
N LEU A 188 -25.96 4.66 -0.02
CA LEU A 188 -26.72 3.52 -0.49
C LEU A 188 -26.71 3.50 -2.02
N ASP A 189 -26.53 2.31 -2.58
CA ASP A 189 -26.63 2.06 -4.02
C ASP A 189 -28.04 2.38 -4.56
N GLU A 190 -28.13 2.98 -5.75
CA GLU A 190 -29.42 3.39 -6.34
C GLU A 190 -30.32 2.20 -6.68
N SER A 191 -29.74 1.07 -7.11
CA SER A 191 -30.50 -0.15 -7.36
C SER A 191 -31.03 -0.75 -6.05
N TYR A 192 -30.27 -0.65 -4.96
CA TYR A 192 -30.73 -1.03 -3.63
C TYR A 192 -31.87 -0.13 -3.15
N ILE A 193 -31.75 1.19 -3.35
CA ILE A 193 -32.77 2.17 -2.97
C ILE A 193 -34.06 1.90 -3.75
N SER A 194 -34.00 1.89 -5.08
CA SER A 194 -35.16 1.62 -5.94
C SER A 194 -35.75 0.22 -5.70
N GLY A 195 -34.92 -0.77 -5.40
CA GLY A 195 -35.35 -2.14 -5.15
C GLY A 195 -36.02 -2.35 -3.79
N LYS A 196 -35.60 -1.64 -2.72
CA LYS A 196 -36.10 -1.85 -1.36
C LYS A 196 -37.00 -0.71 -0.86
N TYR A 197 -36.63 0.56 -1.08
CA TYR A 197 -37.33 1.75 -0.59
C TYR A 197 -38.28 2.32 -1.66
N ARG A 198 -39.25 1.50 -2.08
CA ARG A 198 -40.15 1.77 -3.21
C ARG A 198 -41.28 2.75 -2.91
N PHE A 199 -41.64 2.89 -1.64
CA PHE A 199 -42.74 3.76 -1.23
C PHE A 199 -42.20 5.13 -0.87
N LYS A 200 -43.05 6.16 -0.96
CA LYS A 200 -42.68 7.55 -0.66
C LYS A 200 -43.86 8.25 0.01
N ASP A 201 -43.59 9.00 1.06
CA ASP A 201 -44.49 10.00 1.63
C ASP A 201 -43.69 11.27 1.97
N ASP A 202 -44.30 12.21 2.70
CA ASP A 202 -43.71 13.51 3.02
C ASP A 202 -42.41 13.42 3.84
N ARG A 203 -42.16 12.28 4.51
CA ARG A 203 -40.91 12.01 5.25
C ARG A 203 -39.82 11.38 4.38
N GLY A 204 -40.13 11.06 3.12
CA GLY A 204 -39.20 10.52 2.14
C GLY A 204 -39.48 9.07 1.76
N SER A 205 -38.48 8.43 1.12
CA SER A 205 -38.60 7.06 0.64
C SER A 205 -38.52 6.05 1.79
N TYR A 206 -39.41 5.08 1.81
CA TYR A 206 -39.49 4.04 2.84
C TYR A 206 -39.74 2.65 2.25
N ARG A 207 -39.45 1.64 3.06
CA ARG A 207 -39.82 0.24 2.80
C ARG A 207 -40.74 -0.25 3.91
N LEU A 208 -41.51 -1.27 3.61
CA LEU A 208 -42.39 -1.89 4.58
C LEU A 208 -41.69 -3.09 5.20
N VAL A 209 -41.76 -3.17 6.52
CA VAL A 209 -41.23 -4.31 7.28
C VAL A 209 -42.28 -4.76 8.27
N VAL A 210 -42.22 -6.03 8.66
CA VAL A 210 -43.10 -6.55 9.72
C VAL A 210 -42.80 -5.85 11.04
N LEU A 211 -43.84 -5.49 11.79
CA LEU A 211 -43.74 -4.83 13.10
C LEU A 211 -43.48 -5.82 14.26
N THR A 212 -43.06 -7.04 13.95
CA THR A 212 -42.94 -8.14 14.91
C THR A 212 -41.59 -8.83 14.82
N GLY A 213 -41.08 -9.32 15.95
CA GLY A 213 -39.90 -10.19 16.05
C GLY A 213 -40.29 -11.66 16.20
N PRO A 214 -39.38 -12.60 15.88
CA PRO A 214 -39.62 -14.04 16.10
C PRO A 214 -39.73 -14.37 17.59
N GLY A 215 -40.51 -15.39 17.92
CA GLY A 215 -40.69 -15.91 19.28
C GLY A 215 -41.94 -15.38 19.99
N VAL A 216 -42.54 -16.23 20.81
CA VAL A 216 -43.72 -15.92 21.64
C VAL A 216 -43.28 -15.28 22.96
N ARG A 217 -44.01 -14.27 23.41
CA ARG A 217 -43.80 -13.62 24.71
C ARG A 217 -45.12 -13.60 25.49
N THR A 218 -45.05 -13.62 26.81
CA THR A 218 -46.23 -13.55 27.70
C THR A 218 -46.47 -12.14 28.27
N GLY A 219 -45.48 -11.24 28.15
CA GLY A 219 -45.58 -9.84 28.54
C GLY A 219 -46.33 -8.97 27.53
N ALA A 220 -46.25 -7.64 27.70
CA ALA A 220 -46.96 -6.66 26.86
C ALA A 220 -46.72 -6.87 25.35
N SER A 221 -45.51 -7.21 24.93
CA SER A 221 -45.19 -7.48 23.52
C SER A 221 -45.89 -8.71 22.93
N GLY A 222 -46.39 -9.63 23.74
CA GLY A 222 -47.14 -10.80 23.28
C GLY A 222 -48.66 -10.60 23.24
N ARG A 223 -49.14 -9.46 23.76
CA ARG A 223 -50.57 -9.20 23.85
C ARG A 223 -51.14 -8.75 22.50
N PRO A 224 -52.46 -8.94 22.27
CA PRO A 224 -53.10 -8.46 21.06
C PRO A 224 -53.10 -6.92 21.03
N TRP A 225 -52.92 -6.35 19.85
CA TRP A 225 -53.00 -4.90 19.63
C TRP A 225 -53.73 -4.63 18.30
N GLN A 226 -54.72 -3.73 18.33
CA GLN A 226 -55.56 -3.34 17.18
C GLN A 226 -56.09 -4.56 16.40
N GLY A 227 -56.60 -5.57 17.12
CA GLY A 227 -57.17 -6.79 16.54
C GLY A 227 -56.17 -7.84 16.01
N TYR A 228 -54.85 -7.57 16.04
CA TYR A 228 -53.83 -8.53 15.61
C TYR A 228 -53.16 -9.24 16.81
N HIS A 229 -53.01 -10.56 16.71
CA HIS A 229 -52.41 -11.41 17.74
C HIS A 229 -51.04 -11.95 17.28
N PRO A 230 -49.91 -11.35 17.72
CA PRO A 230 -48.60 -11.75 17.21
C PRO A 230 -48.19 -13.16 17.66
N THR A 231 -48.66 -13.61 18.83
CA THR A 231 -48.30 -14.90 19.43
C THR A 231 -48.92 -16.09 18.71
N LEU A 232 -50.09 -15.93 18.08
CA LEU A 232 -50.69 -16.96 17.23
C LEU A 232 -49.81 -17.25 15.99
N ALA A 233 -49.00 -16.29 15.58
CA ALA A 233 -48.02 -16.44 14.50
C ALA A 233 -46.61 -16.82 15.01
N GLY A 234 -46.46 -17.16 16.30
CA GLY A 234 -45.16 -17.46 16.90
C GLY A 234 -44.24 -16.24 17.06
N ARG A 235 -44.82 -15.03 17.19
CA ARG A 235 -44.11 -13.75 17.20
C ARG A 235 -44.52 -12.86 18.39
N HIS A 236 -43.86 -11.72 18.53
CA HIS A 236 -44.19 -10.66 19.48
C HIS A 236 -43.94 -9.28 18.86
N TRP A 237 -44.57 -8.25 19.40
CA TRP A 237 -44.35 -6.85 18.99
C TRP A 237 -42.91 -6.42 19.21
N ALA A 238 -42.32 -5.82 18.19
CA ALA A 238 -40.98 -5.25 18.23
C ALA A 238 -41.09 -3.75 17.90
N VAL A 239 -41.17 -2.92 18.95
CA VAL A 239 -41.35 -1.47 18.79
C VAL A 239 -40.11 -0.84 18.13
N PRO A 240 -40.26 -0.13 16.99
CA PRO A 240 -39.14 0.53 16.32
C PRO A 240 -38.66 1.77 17.08
N LYS A 241 -37.63 1.60 17.94
CA LYS A 241 -37.08 2.70 18.78
C LYS A 241 -36.71 3.96 18.00
N LYS A 242 -36.09 3.82 16.82
CA LYS A 242 -35.72 4.97 15.97
C LYS A 242 -36.91 5.83 15.55
N ALA A 243 -38.09 5.25 15.36
CA ALA A 243 -39.28 6.04 15.02
C ALA A 243 -39.77 6.84 16.23
N LEU A 244 -39.66 6.26 17.43
CA LEU A 244 -39.96 6.99 18.67
C LEU A 244 -38.95 8.12 18.92
N GLU A 245 -37.66 7.90 18.64
CA GLU A 245 -36.63 8.94 18.73
C GLU A 245 -36.97 10.15 17.84
N VAL A 246 -37.40 9.91 16.59
CA VAL A 246 -37.85 10.98 15.68
C VAL A 246 -39.03 11.77 16.26
N LEU A 247 -39.99 11.10 16.90
CA LEU A 247 -41.12 11.79 17.55
C LEU A 247 -40.67 12.58 18.79
N ALA A 248 -39.76 12.03 19.60
CA ALA A 248 -39.21 12.74 20.75
C ALA A 248 -38.43 14.00 20.36
N GLU A 249 -37.67 13.95 19.27
CA GLU A 249 -36.96 15.11 18.69
C GLU A 249 -37.94 16.21 18.21
N GLN A 250 -39.16 15.83 17.84
CA GLN A 250 -40.25 16.76 17.51
C GLN A 250 -40.98 17.30 18.76
N GLY A 251 -40.49 16.98 19.97
CA GLY A 251 -41.08 17.41 21.23
C GLY A 251 -42.29 16.58 21.68
N ILE A 252 -42.53 15.42 21.07
CA ILE A 252 -43.66 14.56 21.41
C ILE A 252 -43.28 13.65 22.60
N PRO A 253 -43.99 13.71 23.73
CA PRO A 253 -43.71 12.87 24.88
C PRO A 253 -43.89 11.38 24.56
N LEU A 254 -42.89 10.56 24.94
CA LEU A 254 -42.94 9.12 24.72
C LEU A 254 -43.58 8.39 25.91
N PRO A 255 -44.65 7.61 25.71
CA PRO A 255 -45.22 6.80 26.77
C PRO A 255 -44.30 5.62 27.13
N SER A 256 -44.37 5.15 28.38
CA SER A 256 -43.61 3.99 28.85
C SER A 256 -44.26 2.64 28.50
N ASP A 257 -45.57 2.63 28.25
CA ASP A 257 -46.31 1.44 27.86
C ASP A 257 -46.10 1.10 26.37
N LEU A 258 -45.95 -0.19 26.08
CA LEU A 258 -45.65 -0.68 24.74
C LEU A 258 -46.80 -0.45 23.76
N HIS A 259 -48.05 -0.70 24.15
CA HIS A 259 -49.19 -0.49 23.26
C HIS A 259 -49.44 0.99 23.04
N ALA A 260 -49.27 1.84 24.06
CA ALA A 260 -49.31 3.28 23.90
C ALA A 260 -48.23 3.79 22.92
N GLN A 261 -47.03 3.19 22.92
CA GLN A 261 -46.01 3.49 21.91
C GLN A 261 -46.43 3.05 20.49
N LEU A 262 -47.10 1.91 20.36
CA LEU A 262 -47.62 1.46 19.06
C LEU A 262 -48.77 2.35 18.57
N ASP A 263 -49.67 2.77 19.45
CA ASP A 263 -50.74 3.72 19.14
C ASP A 263 -50.15 5.05 18.67
N LEU A 264 -49.15 5.59 19.37
CA LEU A 264 -48.47 6.81 18.97
C LEU A 264 -47.82 6.69 17.57
N LEU A 265 -47.12 5.58 17.30
CA LEU A 265 -46.53 5.35 15.99
C LEU A 265 -47.60 5.17 14.89
N TYR A 266 -48.75 4.60 15.22
CA TYR A 266 -49.86 4.46 14.29
C TYR A 266 -50.51 5.81 13.97
N GLU A 267 -50.80 6.62 14.99
CA GLU A 267 -51.37 7.96 14.86
C GLU A 267 -50.47 8.89 14.03
N HIS A 268 -49.15 8.81 14.22
CA HIS A 268 -48.17 9.54 13.42
C HIS A 268 -47.81 8.85 12.09
N GLY A 269 -48.61 7.88 11.65
CA GLY A 269 -48.55 7.27 10.32
C GLY A 269 -47.26 6.50 10.02
N PHE A 270 -46.54 6.03 11.05
CA PHE A 270 -45.39 5.12 10.90
C PHE A 270 -45.82 3.66 10.74
N ILE A 271 -47.01 3.30 11.22
CA ILE A 271 -47.58 1.95 11.09
C ILE A 271 -48.76 2.01 10.13
N ARG A 272 -48.94 0.95 9.33
CA ARG A 272 -50.13 0.77 8.50
C ARG A 272 -50.69 -0.64 8.63
N PHE A 273 -52.00 -0.75 8.47
CA PHE A 273 -52.71 -2.03 8.38
C PHE A 273 -53.09 -2.29 6.91
N PRO A 274 -52.42 -3.21 6.21
CA PRO A 274 -52.85 -3.58 4.87
C PRO A 274 -54.19 -4.33 4.95
N GLN A 275 -55.07 -4.11 3.98
CA GLN A 275 -56.27 -4.95 3.82
C GLN A 275 -55.97 -6.13 2.89
N LYS A 276 -56.42 -7.32 3.27
CA LYS A 276 -56.36 -8.50 2.40
C LYS A 276 -57.47 -8.45 1.36
N ARG A 277 -57.34 -9.27 0.30
CA ARG A 277 -58.34 -9.36 -0.79
C ARG A 277 -59.73 -9.77 -0.31
N ASP A 278 -59.81 -10.49 0.80
CA ASP A 278 -61.05 -10.93 1.44
C ASP A 278 -61.66 -9.87 2.39
N GLY A 279 -61.10 -8.66 2.45
CA GLY A 279 -61.53 -7.59 3.34
C GLY A 279 -61.03 -7.72 4.78
N SER A 280 -60.36 -8.82 5.14
CA SER A 280 -59.79 -9.00 6.48
C SER A 280 -58.52 -8.16 6.68
N GLN A 281 -58.25 -7.80 7.94
CA GLN A 281 -57.05 -7.05 8.29
C GLN A 281 -55.79 -7.91 8.10
N GLY A 282 -54.82 -7.35 7.39
CA GLY A 282 -53.51 -7.94 7.20
C GLY A 282 -52.59 -7.74 8.41
N VAL A 283 -51.37 -8.27 8.30
CA VAL A 283 -50.35 -8.09 9.34
C VAL A 283 -49.92 -6.62 9.35
N PRO A 284 -49.91 -5.93 10.51
CA PRO A 284 -49.41 -4.56 10.58
C PRO A 284 -47.95 -4.44 10.14
N GLU A 285 -47.71 -3.40 9.33
CA GLU A 285 -46.43 -3.12 8.72
C GLU A 285 -45.89 -1.78 9.22
N PHE A 286 -44.59 -1.72 9.45
CA PHE A 286 -43.88 -0.51 9.80
C PHE A 286 -43.23 0.12 8.56
N LYS A 287 -43.36 1.45 8.43
CA LYS A 287 -42.66 2.26 7.44
C LYS A 287 -41.22 2.53 7.92
N LEU A 288 -40.29 1.73 7.42
CA LEU A 288 -38.86 1.95 7.66
C LEU A 288 -38.30 2.90 6.59
N TYR A 289 -38.04 4.14 7.01
CA TYR A 289 -37.47 5.19 6.15
C TYR A 289 -36.02 4.92 5.76
N ARG A 290 -35.64 5.37 4.57
CA ARG A 290 -34.28 5.27 4.04
C ARG A 290 -33.31 5.99 4.99
N PRO A 291 -32.26 5.32 5.49
CA PRO A 291 -31.22 6.00 6.24
C PRO A 291 -30.35 6.85 5.30
N PRO A 292 -29.67 7.89 5.82
CA PRO A 292 -28.81 8.77 5.00
C PRO A 292 -27.68 8.00 4.31
N GLY A 293 -27.26 6.88 4.89
CA GLY A 293 -26.38 5.90 4.27
C GLY A 293 -26.39 4.59 5.06
N GLN A 294 -25.51 3.68 4.70
CA GLN A 294 -25.29 2.45 5.47
C GLN A 294 -23.92 2.46 6.14
N PRO A 295 -23.78 1.88 7.34
CA PRO A 295 -22.48 1.63 7.92
C PRO A 295 -21.59 0.87 6.94
N VAL A 296 -20.35 1.32 6.76
CA VAL A 296 -19.35 0.59 5.99
C VAL A 296 -19.11 -0.77 6.66
N GLN A 297 -18.93 -1.80 5.86
CA GLN A 297 -18.61 -3.16 6.31
C GLN A 297 -17.11 -3.46 6.11
N ASP A 298 -16.68 -4.63 6.53
CA ASP A 298 -15.30 -5.11 6.44
C ASP A 298 -14.87 -5.53 5.02
N VAL A 299 -15.81 -5.69 4.08
CA VAL A 299 -15.51 -5.93 2.66
C VAL A 299 -15.61 -4.63 1.85
N ILE A 300 -14.46 -4.02 1.59
CA ILE A 300 -14.34 -2.76 0.85
C ILE A 300 -14.28 -3.05 -0.66
N THR A 301 -15.39 -2.74 -1.34
CA THR A 301 -15.55 -2.90 -2.80
C THR A 301 -15.85 -1.59 -3.52
N ASP A 302 -16.09 -0.51 -2.78
CA ASP A 302 -16.46 0.81 -3.28
C ASP A 302 -15.26 1.75 -3.48
N ILE A 303 -14.08 1.37 -2.95
CA ILE A 303 -12.82 2.08 -3.18
C ILE A 303 -11.99 1.28 -4.18
N PHE A 304 -11.85 1.81 -5.38
CA PHE A 304 -11.11 1.17 -6.47
C PHE A 304 -9.60 1.45 -6.37
N PRO A 305 -8.75 0.53 -6.87
CA PRO A 305 -7.32 0.80 -7.05
C PRO A 305 -7.08 1.96 -8.02
N LEU A 306 -5.93 2.61 -7.91
CA LEU A 306 -5.56 3.70 -8.81
C LEU A 306 -5.27 3.18 -10.21
N ASN A 307 -6.06 3.64 -11.18
CA ASN A 307 -5.78 3.42 -12.60
C ASN A 307 -4.69 4.39 -13.11
N SER A 308 -4.21 4.19 -14.34
CA SER A 308 -3.13 4.99 -14.93
C SER A 308 -3.50 6.45 -15.20
N GLN A 309 -4.79 6.78 -15.26
CA GLN A 309 -5.31 8.13 -15.53
C GLN A 309 -5.72 8.88 -14.25
N ALA A 310 -5.60 8.26 -13.08
CA ALA A 310 -6.01 8.86 -11.82
C ALA A 310 -5.19 10.12 -11.52
N LYS A 311 -5.86 11.24 -11.23
CA LYS A 311 -5.22 12.53 -10.95
C LYS A 311 -4.25 12.48 -9.76
N GLU A 312 -4.55 11.65 -8.77
CA GLU A 312 -3.70 11.46 -7.58
C GLU A 312 -2.50 10.54 -7.84
N ARG A 313 -2.40 9.88 -9.00
CA ARG A 313 -1.31 8.95 -9.32
C ARG A 313 -0.03 9.72 -9.62
N ILE A 314 1.05 9.37 -8.92
CA ILE A 314 2.35 10.03 -9.06
C ILE A 314 3.43 9.13 -9.67
N GLY A 315 3.07 7.90 -10.07
CA GLY A 315 3.99 6.94 -10.68
C GLY A 315 4.80 6.11 -9.68
N TYR A 316 4.62 6.31 -8.38
CA TYR A 316 5.21 5.45 -7.35
C TYR A 316 4.56 4.05 -7.41
N PRO A 317 5.35 2.95 -7.35
CA PRO A 317 4.80 1.60 -7.28
C PRO A 317 3.83 1.43 -6.11
N THR A 318 2.86 0.53 -6.26
CA THR A 318 1.94 0.11 -5.18
C THR A 318 1.19 1.22 -4.43
N GLN A 319 1.12 2.44 -4.98
CA GLN A 319 0.43 3.58 -4.38
C GLN A 319 -1.03 3.24 -4.03
N LYS A 320 -1.38 3.40 -2.75
CA LYS A 320 -2.74 3.22 -2.24
C LYS A 320 -3.63 4.44 -2.56
N PRO A 321 -4.94 4.25 -2.80
CA PRO A 321 -5.88 5.35 -2.99
C PRO A 321 -6.02 6.20 -1.72
N LEU A 322 -6.05 7.53 -1.88
CA LEU A 322 -6.21 8.45 -0.76
C LEU A 322 -7.51 8.20 0.02
N SER A 323 -8.60 7.85 -0.67
CA SER A 323 -9.90 7.58 -0.07
C SER A 323 -9.91 6.37 0.88
N LEU A 324 -9.04 5.38 0.65
CA LEU A 324 -8.89 4.23 1.54
C LEU A 324 -8.34 4.67 2.89
N LEU A 325 -7.25 5.45 2.85
CA LEU A 325 -6.57 5.86 4.07
C LEU A 325 -7.32 6.98 4.79
N ASP A 326 -7.96 7.90 4.07
CA ASP A 326 -8.85 8.90 4.68
C ASP A 326 -10.00 8.23 5.46
N ARG A 327 -10.61 7.17 4.90
CA ARG A 327 -11.65 6.39 5.59
C ARG A 327 -11.13 5.74 6.87
N ILE A 328 -9.97 5.08 6.82
CA ILE A 328 -9.35 4.43 8.00
C ILE A 328 -9.01 5.46 9.06
N ILE A 329 -8.35 6.56 8.67
CA ILE A 329 -7.92 7.62 9.59
C ILE A 329 -9.12 8.26 10.28
N ARG A 330 -10.15 8.64 9.53
CA ARG A 330 -11.34 9.27 10.12
C ARG A 330 -12.14 8.32 11.00
N ALA A 331 -12.14 7.02 10.69
CA ALA A 331 -12.82 6.04 11.52
C ALA A 331 -12.13 5.85 12.87
N SER A 332 -10.80 5.95 12.92
CA SER A 332 -10.03 5.51 14.10
C SER A 332 -9.28 6.63 14.82
N THR A 333 -9.56 7.89 14.48
CA THR A 333 -8.95 9.06 15.12
C THR A 333 -9.91 10.24 15.22
N LEU A 334 -9.62 11.14 16.17
CA LEU A 334 -10.24 12.47 16.26
C LEU A 334 -9.33 13.53 15.59
N PRO A 335 -9.85 14.72 15.22
CA PRO A 335 -9.02 15.84 14.78
C PRO A 335 -7.89 16.16 15.79
N GLY A 336 -6.70 16.48 15.28
CA GLY A 336 -5.50 16.73 16.10
C GLY A 336 -4.76 15.48 16.59
N ALA A 337 -5.30 14.27 16.37
CA ALA A 337 -4.62 13.00 16.67
C ALA A 337 -3.33 12.82 15.86
N VAL A 338 -2.44 11.95 16.33
CA VAL A 338 -1.16 11.61 15.69
C VAL A 338 -1.28 10.29 14.92
N VAL A 339 -1.03 10.35 13.61
CA VAL A 339 -0.99 9.18 12.72
C VAL A 339 0.48 8.84 12.38
N LEU A 340 0.89 7.61 12.62
CA LEU A 340 2.22 7.11 12.28
C LEU A 340 2.13 6.16 11.08
N ASP A 341 2.96 6.40 10.08
CA ASP A 341 3.24 5.47 8.99
C ASP A 341 4.74 5.15 8.94
N PRO A 342 5.17 3.96 9.42
CA PRO A 342 6.57 3.57 9.44
C PRO A 342 7.08 3.04 8.08
N PHE A 343 6.22 2.97 7.06
CA PHE A 343 6.55 2.55 5.69
C PHE A 343 5.89 3.51 4.69
N CYS A 344 6.13 4.81 4.87
CA CYS A 344 5.25 5.82 4.30
C CYS A 344 5.32 5.94 2.77
N GLY A 345 6.40 5.49 2.12
CA GLY A 345 6.57 5.41 0.68
C GLY A 345 6.19 6.71 -0.04
N CYS A 346 5.16 6.66 -0.89
CA CYS A 346 4.67 7.86 -1.58
C CYS A 346 3.94 8.87 -0.68
N GLY A 347 3.68 8.54 0.57
CA GLY A 347 3.01 9.41 1.55
C GLY A 347 1.50 9.52 1.39
N THR A 348 0.81 8.51 0.87
CA THR A 348 -0.66 8.53 0.83
C THR A 348 -1.24 8.68 2.25
N THR A 349 -0.68 8.00 3.24
CA THR A 349 -1.15 8.08 4.64
C THR A 349 -0.91 9.47 5.22
N ILE A 350 0.27 10.04 4.95
CA ILE A 350 0.64 11.39 5.37
C ILE A 350 -0.34 12.41 4.78
N GLU A 351 -0.63 12.30 3.48
CA GLU A 351 -1.56 13.19 2.80
C GLU A 351 -2.99 13.08 3.36
N ALA A 352 -3.46 11.84 3.61
CA ALA A 352 -4.78 11.60 4.19
C ALA A 352 -4.88 12.14 5.63
N ALA A 353 -3.84 11.96 6.44
CA ALA A 353 -3.78 12.48 7.80
C ALA A 353 -3.84 14.02 7.81
N GLU A 354 -3.03 14.67 6.98
CA GLU A 354 -3.02 16.12 6.82
C GLU A 354 -4.41 16.64 6.39
N ASN A 355 -5.03 16.02 5.38
CA ASN A 355 -6.38 16.37 4.90
C ASN A 355 -7.47 16.19 5.95
N ALA A 356 -7.26 15.24 6.86
CA ALA A 356 -8.15 15.02 7.98
C ALA A 356 -7.85 15.98 9.15
N GLY A 357 -6.83 16.85 9.08
CA GLY A 357 -6.46 17.72 10.20
C GLY A 357 -5.88 16.94 11.38
N ARG A 358 -5.14 15.87 11.07
CA ARG A 358 -4.36 15.09 12.03
C ARG A 358 -2.89 15.48 11.92
N GLN A 359 -2.15 15.30 13.01
CA GLN A 359 -0.70 15.33 12.96
C GLN A 359 -0.18 14.00 12.42
N TRP A 360 1.01 14.00 11.84
CA TRP A 360 1.59 12.78 11.29
C TRP A 360 3.10 12.63 11.53
N ILE A 361 3.51 11.37 11.58
CA ILE A 361 4.89 10.91 11.57
C ILE A 361 5.03 9.94 10.39
N GLY A 362 5.86 10.29 9.42
CA GLY A 362 6.21 9.41 8.30
C GLY A 362 7.65 8.95 8.45
N ILE A 363 7.93 7.67 8.20
CA ILE A 363 9.29 7.13 8.18
C ILE A 363 9.48 6.38 6.86
N ASP A 364 10.59 6.63 6.19
CA ASP A 364 11.01 5.82 5.05
C ASP A 364 12.54 5.76 4.94
N ILE A 365 13.03 4.62 4.48
CA ILE A 365 14.45 4.38 4.27
C ILE A 365 14.91 4.84 2.88
N ALA A 366 13.99 5.06 1.94
CA ALA A 366 14.28 5.48 0.59
C ALA A 366 14.22 7.01 0.45
N VAL A 367 15.30 7.64 0.01
CA VAL A 367 15.32 9.09 -0.23
C VAL A 367 14.28 9.53 -1.26
N HIS A 368 14.00 8.68 -2.26
CA HIS A 368 12.98 8.97 -3.26
C HIS A 368 11.59 9.13 -2.64
N ALA A 369 11.23 8.30 -1.66
CA ALA A 369 9.98 8.42 -0.89
C ALA A 369 9.89 9.80 -0.23
N ILE A 370 10.94 10.20 0.49
CA ILE A 370 11.04 11.51 1.15
C ILE A 370 10.82 12.64 0.15
N LYS A 371 11.50 12.60 -1.01
CA LYS A 371 11.37 13.67 -2.02
C LYS A 371 10.00 13.71 -2.68
N VAL A 372 9.41 12.55 -2.92
CA VAL A 372 8.05 12.43 -3.45
C VAL A 372 7.04 13.04 -2.48
N ILE A 373 7.19 12.78 -1.18
CA ILE A 373 6.36 13.37 -0.13
C ILE A 373 6.54 14.89 -0.09
N GLU A 374 7.78 15.39 -0.12
CA GLU A 374 8.04 16.83 -0.19
C GLU A 374 7.32 17.49 -1.38
N ASN A 375 7.45 16.91 -2.57
CA ASN A 375 6.82 17.45 -3.77
C ASN A 375 5.29 17.37 -3.72
N ARG A 376 4.74 16.33 -3.09
CA ARG A 376 3.30 16.15 -2.87
C ARG A 376 2.74 17.21 -1.91
N LEU A 377 3.47 17.51 -0.83
CA LEU A 377 3.08 18.52 0.15
C LEU A 377 3.31 19.96 -0.33
N ALA A 378 4.35 20.20 -1.13
CA ALA A 378 4.69 21.54 -1.65
C ALA A 378 3.69 22.09 -2.68
N LYS A 379 2.93 21.22 -3.37
CA LYS A 379 1.93 21.62 -4.38
C LYS A 379 0.62 22.17 -3.79
N ARG A 380 0.54 22.35 -2.47
CA ARG A 380 -0.66 22.83 -1.79
C ARG A 380 -0.60 24.35 -1.62
N ASP A 381 -1.67 25.02 -2.04
CA ASP A 381 -1.85 26.45 -1.84
C ASP A 381 -2.05 26.75 -0.34
N GLY A 382 -1.20 27.59 0.25
CA GLY A 382 -1.43 28.16 1.59
C GLY A 382 -0.34 27.91 2.64
N GLY A 383 0.85 28.48 2.43
CA GLY A 383 1.86 28.69 3.49
C GLY A 383 3.05 27.73 3.47
N ALA A 384 4.11 28.12 4.18
CA ALA A 384 5.32 27.31 4.31
C ALA A 384 5.00 25.97 5.01
N PRO A 385 5.62 24.85 4.58
CA PRO A 385 5.36 23.55 5.16
C PRO A 385 5.64 23.52 6.68
N LEU A 386 4.62 23.20 7.48
CA LEU A 386 4.70 23.07 8.94
C LEU A 386 5.15 21.67 9.38
N TYR A 387 6.16 21.11 8.70
CA TYR A 387 6.76 19.82 9.05
C TYR A 387 8.29 19.88 9.07
N ARG A 388 8.93 18.97 9.81
CA ARG A 388 10.39 18.81 9.83
C ARG A 388 10.79 17.52 9.13
N ILE A 389 11.91 17.58 8.40
CA ILE A 389 12.57 16.38 7.88
C ILE A 389 13.81 16.12 8.73
N GLU A 390 13.88 14.93 9.31
CA GLU A 390 14.97 14.49 10.17
C GLU A 390 15.68 13.29 9.52
N GLY A 391 16.98 13.12 9.80
CA GLY A 391 17.80 12.04 9.24
C GLY A 391 18.41 12.32 7.85
N MET A 392 17.84 13.23 7.06
CA MET A 392 18.39 13.61 5.74
C MET A 392 19.46 14.72 5.86
N PRO A 393 20.68 14.51 5.35
CA PRO A 393 21.70 15.57 5.36
C PRO A 393 21.28 16.79 4.52
N ARG A 394 21.49 17.98 5.07
CA ARG A 394 21.18 19.28 4.46
C ARG A 394 22.40 20.17 4.24
N ASP A 395 23.51 19.80 4.87
CA ASP A 395 24.79 20.48 4.79
C ASP A 395 25.91 19.44 4.89
N PHE A 396 27.15 19.89 4.68
CA PHE A 396 28.30 18.99 4.73
C PHE A 396 28.49 18.36 6.12
N ALA A 397 28.28 19.12 7.21
CA ALA A 397 28.45 18.62 8.57
C ALA A 397 27.46 17.49 8.91
N SER A 398 26.20 17.61 8.48
CA SER A 398 25.18 16.56 8.63
C SER A 398 25.47 15.35 7.74
N ALA A 399 26.10 15.54 6.58
CA ALA A 399 26.53 14.44 5.74
C ALA A 399 27.69 13.64 6.37
N VAL A 400 28.65 14.31 7.03
CA VAL A 400 29.71 13.66 7.80
C VAL A 400 29.11 12.83 8.95
N LYS A 401 28.18 13.42 9.72
CA LYS A 401 27.49 12.70 10.79
C LYS A 401 26.74 11.47 10.30
N LEU A 402 26.08 11.56 9.14
CA LEU A 402 25.41 10.39 8.55
C LEU A 402 26.41 9.31 8.16
N ALA A 403 27.53 9.68 7.52
CA ALA A 403 28.58 8.73 7.12
C ALA A 403 29.21 7.99 8.30
N GLU A 404 29.37 8.67 9.43
CA GLU A 404 29.88 8.09 10.68
C GLU A 404 28.86 7.17 11.36
N ARG A 405 27.59 7.59 11.40
CA ARG A 405 26.50 6.87 12.07
C ARG A 405 26.06 5.63 11.30
N ASP A 406 25.79 5.80 10.01
CA ASP A 406 25.26 4.75 9.14
C ASP A 406 25.84 4.90 7.73
N LYS A 407 26.88 4.10 7.47
CA LYS A 407 27.57 4.08 6.18
C LYS A 407 26.60 3.73 5.03
N TYR A 408 25.61 2.86 5.24
CA TYR A 408 24.70 2.41 4.19
C TYR A 408 23.67 3.48 3.84
N GLN A 409 23.04 4.10 4.86
CA GLN A 409 22.17 5.25 4.62
C GLN A 409 22.92 6.39 3.93
N PHE A 410 24.17 6.64 4.31
CA PHE A 410 25.02 7.60 3.61
C PHE A 410 25.24 7.21 2.15
N GLN A 411 25.55 5.95 1.87
CA GLN A 411 25.74 5.46 0.50
C GLN A 411 24.48 5.64 -0.36
N TRP A 412 23.30 5.27 0.17
CA TRP A 412 22.04 5.46 -0.53
C TRP A 412 21.72 6.93 -0.78
N TRP A 413 21.90 7.77 0.24
CA TRP A 413 21.70 9.20 0.12
C TRP A 413 22.64 9.85 -0.90
N ALA A 414 23.92 9.51 -0.84
CA ALA A 414 24.92 10.01 -1.77
C ALA A 414 24.61 9.58 -3.21
N ASN A 415 24.28 8.31 -3.45
CA ASN A 415 23.89 7.85 -4.79
C ASN A 415 22.66 8.58 -5.31
N TYR A 416 21.66 8.83 -4.46
CA TYR A 416 20.47 9.57 -4.87
C TYR A 416 20.78 10.99 -5.35
N LEU A 417 21.71 11.71 -4.70
CA LEU A 417 22.09 13.08 -5.10
C LEU A 417 22.54 13.17 -6.56
N PHE A 418 23.27 12.17 -7.03
CA PHE A 418 23.85 12.13 -8.37
C PHE A 418 23.02 11.33 -9.37
N ASN A 419 21.96 10.66 -8.89
CA ASN A 419 21.19 9.72 -9.69
C ASN A 419 19.74 9.51 -9.15
N PRO A 420 18.80 10.42 -9.44
CA PRO A 420 17.41 10.29 -9.01
C PRO A 420 16.60 9.21 -9.77
N HIS A 421 17.16 8.60 -10.83
CA HIS A 421 16.46 7.67 -11.73
C HIS A 421 16.83 6.20 -11.58
N ALA A 422 17.87 5.86 -10.81
CA ALA A 422 18.35 4.49 -10.76
C ALA A 422 18.59 4.01 -9.33
N LEU A 423 17.49 3.68 -8.65
CA LEU A 423 17.54 2.79 -7.51
C LEU A 423 17.30 1.37 -8.02
N ARG A 424 18.38 0.72 -8.47
CA ARG A 424 18.49 -0.74 -8.36
C ARG A 424 19.01 -1.02 -6.96
N GLU A 425 18.13 -1.48 -6.07
CA GLU A 425 18.58 -2.17 -4.86
C GLU A 425 19.27 -3.47 -5.30
N GLN A 426 20.60 -3.45 -5.40
CA GLN A 426 21.34 -4.71 -5.50
C GLN A 426 21.28 -5.39 -4.14
N LYS A 427 20.91 -6.68 -4.15
CA LYS A 427 21.01 -7.58 -2.98
C LYS A 427 22.38 -7.39 -2.29
N LYS A 428 22.39 -7.51 -0.96
CA LYS A 428 23.60 -7.84 -0.17
C LYS A 428 24.21 -9.15 -0.67
N GLY A 429 25.02 -9.07 -1.71
CA GLY A 429 25.94 -10.10 -2.19
C GLY A 429 27.38 -9.62 -2.06
N ALA A 430 28.34 -10.52 -2.24
CA ALA A 430 29.78 -10.23 -2.14
C ALA A 430 30.15 -8.89 -2.80
N ASP A 431 30.93 -8.06 -2.10
CA ASP A 431 31.30 -6.69 -2.48
C ASP A 431 31.85 -6.63 -3.92
N ARG A 432 31.00 -6.23 -4.87
CA ARG A 432 31.39 -6.08 -6.28
C ARG A 432 32.09 -4.75 -6.55
N GLY A 433 32.20 -3.86 -5.54
CA GLY A 433 32.70 -2.50 -5.67
C GLY A 433 31.76 -1.58 -6.46
N ILE A 434 30.45 -1.85 -6.45
CA ILE A 434 29.42 -1.09 -7.17
C ILE A 434 28.32 -0.74 -6.17
N ASP A 435 28.10 0.54 -5.95
CA ASP A 435 27.08 1.04 -5.02
C ASP A 435 25.81 1.51 -5.75
N GLY A 436 25.89 1.74 -7.07
CA GLY A 436 24.75 2.14 -7.91
C GLY A 436 25.07 2.08 -9.42
N GLU A 437 24.03 2.16 -10.25
CA GLU A 437 24.13 1.98 -11.71
C GLU A 437 23.08 2.83 -12.43
N LEU A 438 23.44 3.50 -13.53
CA LEU A 438 22.55 4.29 -14.40
C LEU A 438 22.74 3.89 -15.87
N PHE A 439 21.67 4.01 -16.65
CA PHE A 439 21.73 3.96 -18.11
C PHE A 439 21.40 5.33 -18.73
N PHE A 440 22.09 5.70 -19.80
CA PHE A 440 21.88 6.96 -20.52
C PHE A 440 21.86 6.76 -22.05
N PRO A 441 21.16 7.63 -22.80
CA PRO A 441 21.19 7.60 -24.27
C PRO A 441 22.61 7.86 -24.78
N ASN A 442 23.11 7.02 -25.68
CA ASN A 442 24.46 7.15 -26.25
C ASN A 442 24.42 7.43 -27.76
N GLY A 443 23.53 8.34 -28.17
CA GLY A 443 23.33 8.73 -29.57
C GLY A 443 22.63 7.70 -30.48
N PRO A 444 22.24 8.10 -31.71
CA PRO A 444 21.48 7.25 -32.63
C PRO A 444 22.28 6.03 -33.10
N GLY A 445 21.65 4.84 -33.09
CA GLY A 445 22.25 3.60 -33.60
C GLY A 445 23.26 2.92 -32.66
N ARG A 446 23.59 3.52 -31.52
CA ARG A 446 24.47 2.95 -30.49
C ARG A 446 23.68 2.31 -29.34
N PRO A 447 24.27 1.35 -28.62
CA PRO A 447 23.68 0.85 -27.39
C PRO A 447 23.63 1.91 -26.31
N TRP A 448 22.65 1.78 -25.41
CA TRP A 448 22.57 2.59 -24.20
C TRP A 448 23.90 2.56 -23.44
N GLY A 449 24.36 3.74 -23.00
CA GLY A 449 25.53 3.86 -22.16
C GLY A 449 25.19 3.44 -20.73
N ARG A 450 26.18 2.84 -20.04
CA ARG A 450 26.10 2.35 -18.67
C ARG A 450 27.10 3.14 -17.83
N MET A 451 26.60 3.74 -16.75
CA MET A 451 27.40 4.43 -15.74
C MET A 451 27.30 3.68 -14.41
N LEU A 452 28.44 3.42 -13.77
CA LEU A 452 28.49 2.84 -12.42
C LEU A 452 28.87 3.89 -11.39
N THR A 453 28.43 3.70 -10.16
CA THR A 453 28.78 4.57 -9.04
C THR A 453 29.40 3.75 -7.91
N SER A 454 30.40 4.30 -7.23
CA SER A 454 30.90 3.77 -5.95
C SER A 454 31.04 4.88 -4.93
N VAL A 455 30.58 4.66 -3.70
CA VAL A 455 30.49 5.65 -2.63
C VAL A 455 31.38 5.27 -1.45
N LYS A 456 32.21 6.22 -1.01
CA LYS A 456 33.10 6.09 0.14
C LYS A 456 32.86 7.21 1.15
N GLY A 457 32.28 6.84 2.30
CA GLY A 457 32.00 7.74 3.42
C GLY A 457 33.14 7.97 4.41
N GLY A 458 34.29 7.30 4.24
CA GLY A 458 35.41 7.33 5.18
C GLY A 458 36.75 7.65 4.53
N HIS A 459 37.86 7.22 5.16
CA HIS A 459 39.19 7.35 4.57
C HIS A 459 39.24 6.67 3.20
N THR A 460 39.53 7.48 2.17
CA THR A 460 39.55 7.04 0.78
C THR A 460 40.89 7.42 0.16
N GLY A 461 41.44 6.55 -0.69
CA GLY A 461 42.74 6.80 -1.32
C GLY A 461 42.82 6.39 -2.78
N PRO A 462 44.00 6.57 -3.42
CA PRO A 462 44.23 6.22 -4.82
C PRO A 462 43.98 4.74 -5.14
N ASN A 463 44.20 3.86 -4.16
CA ASN A 463 43.94 2.43 -4.29
C ASN A 463 42.46 2.13 -4.53
N ASP A 464 41.55 2.84 -3.87
CA ASP A 464 40.11 2.67 -4.07
C ASP A 464 39.67 3.10 -5.47
N VAL A 465 40.25 4.21 -5.96
CA VAL A 465 40.00 4.72 -7.33
C VAL A 465 40.46 3.69 -8.37
N ARG A 466 41.66 3.11 -8.19
CA ARG A 466 42.18 2.05 -9.07
C ARG A 466 41.32 0.79 -9.02
N ALA A 467 40.86 0.40 -7.84
CA ALA A 467 39.96 -0.74 -7.68
C ALA A 467 38.65 -0.52 -8.45
N PHE A 468 38.05 0.67 -8.34
CA PHE A 468 36.83 1.00 -9.05
C PHE A 468 37.05 1.11 -10.57
N ALA A 469 38.17 1.66 -11.03
CA ALA A 469 38.52 1.67 -12.46
C ALA A 469 38.53 0.25 -13.07
N ARG A 470 39.09 -0.74 -12.36
CA ARG A 470 39.06 -2.15 -12.77
C ARG A 470 37.64 -2.71 -12.81
N VAL A 471 36.76 -2.27 -11.91
CA VAL A 471 35.34 -2.64 -11.93
C VAL A 471 34.67 -2.11 -13.19
N LEU A 472 34.93 -0.85 -13.58
CA LEU A 472 34.38 -0.29 -14.83
C LEU A 472 34.79 -1.11 -16.07
N GLU A 473 36.04 -1.56 -16.12
CA GLU A 473 36.54 -2.42 -17.21
C GLU A 473 35.88 -3.80 -17.20
N ARG A 474 35.85 -4.47 -16.04
CA ARG A 474 35.23 -5.78 -15.86
C ARG A 474 33.76 -5.76 -16.28
N GLU A 475 33.04 -4.72 -15.88
CA GLU A 475 31.61 -4.54 -16.13
C GLU A 475 31.31 -3.89 -17.49
N ARG A 476 32.35 -3.53 -18.26
CA ARG A 476 32.25 -2.82 -19.54
C ARG A 476 31.37 -1.56 -19.47
N ALA A 477 31.46 -0.84 -18.35
CA ALA A 477 30.77 0.43 -18.16
C ALA A 477 31.46 1.54 -18.96
N GLN A 478 30.65 2.36 -19.63
CA GLN A 478 31.14 3.50 -20.41
C GLN A 478 31.64 4.61 -19.50
N MET A 479 31.13 4.69 -18.27
CA MET A 479 31.41 5.77 -17.34
C MET A 479 31.35 5.31 -15.88
N GLY A 480 32.04 6.02 -15.00
CA GLY A 480 32.06 5.80 -13.56
C GLY A 480 32.07 7.09 -12.76
N LEU A 481 31.29 7.11 -11.68
CA LEU A 481 31.28 8.18 -10.69
C LEU A 481 31.77 7.63 -9.34
N PHE A 482 32.90 8.12 -8.88
CA PHE A 482 33.46 7.77 -7.59
C PHE A 482 33.13 8.87 -6.59
N ILE A 483 32.20 8.59 -5.68
CA ILE A 483 31.64 9.57 -4.75
C ILE A 483 32.38 9.45 -3.42
N THR A 484 32.98 10.54 -2.95
CA THR A 484 33.72 10.59 -1.68
C THR A 484 33.07 11.58 -0.72
N LEU A 485 33.23 11.36 0.60
CA LEU A 485 32.77 12.35 1.57
C LEU A 485 33.60 13.65 1.44
N PHE A 486 34.92 13.52 1.52
CA PHE A 486 35.87 14.63 1.48
C PHE A 486 36.45 14.87 0.08
N HIS A 487 37.05 16.04 -0.09
CA HIS A 487 37.79 16.43 -1.29
C HIS A 487 38.86 15.40 -1.70
N PRO A 488 38.98 15.02 -2.99
CA PRO A 488 39.94 14.01 -3.42
C PRO A 488 41.38 14.52 -3.36
N THR A 489 42.32 13.63 -3.04
CA THR A 489 43.74 13.98 -3.09
C THR A 489 44.21 14.15 -4.54
N ARG A 490 45.32 14.86 -4.75
CA ARG A 490 45.94 15.03 -6.09
C ARG A 490 46.26 13.69 -6.75
N GLU A 491 46.67 12.69 -5.97
CA GLU A 491 46.94 11.35 -6.48
C GLU A 491 45.66 10.64 -6.95
N MET A 492 44.57 10.74 -6.18
CA MET A 492 43.28 10.20 -6.60
C MET A 492 42.79 10.82 -7.91
N ALA A 493 42.92 12.15 -8.05
CA ALA A 493 42.55 12.85 -9.28
C ALA A 493 43.40 12.40 -10.48
N ARG A 494 44.70 12.16 -10.29
CA ARG A 494 45.59 11.61 -11.32
C ARG A 494 45.19 10.19 -11.73
N GLU A 495 44.85 9.34 -10.77
CA GLU A 495 44.37 7.98 -11.04
C GLU A 495 43.03 7.98 -11.80
N ALA A 496 42.10 8.85 -11.46
CA ALA A 496 40.84 8.97 -12.20
C ALA A 496 41.07 9.46 -13.64
N ALA A 497 41.97 10.44 -13.82
CA ALA A 497 42.31 10.98 -15.13
C ALA A 497 43.03 9.96 -16.03
N SER A 498 43.81 9.03 -15.45
CA SER A 498 44.55 8.00 -16.22
C SER A 498 43.63 6.98 -16.92
N VAL A 499 42.37 6.85 -16.47
CA VAL A 499 41.35 5.98 -17.08
C VAL A 499 40.92 6.49 -18.47
N GLY A 500 41.12 7.77 -18.76
CA GLY A 500 40.82 8.39 -20.05
C GLY A 500 39.39 8.88 -20.19
N LEU A 501 38.94 9.03 -21.45
CA LEU A 501 37.63 9.57 -21.81
C LEU A 501 36.60 8.45 -22.01
N ALA A 502 35.34 8.76 -21.69
CA ALA A 502 34.20 7.88 -21.87
C ALA A 502 33.86 7.75 -23.36
N ASP A 503 33.48 6.54 -23.81
CA ASP A 503 32.97 6.32 -25.17
C ASP A 503 31.50 6.75 -25.27
N VAL A 504 31.29 8.08 -25.31
CA VAL A 504 29.96 8.70 -25.34
C VAL A 504 29.81 9.71 -26.48
N VAL A 505 28.62 9.77 -27.08
CA VAL A 505 28.35 10.62 -28.26
C VAL A 505 28.31 12.13 -27.95
N HIS A 506 28.11 12.49 -26.68
CA HIS A 506 27.66 13.83 -26.31
C HIS A 506 28.73 14.80 -25.78
N ALA A 507 29.98 14.37 -25.53
CA ALA A 507 31.15 15.23 -25.25
C ALA A 507 32.40 14.37 -24.90
N ASP A 508 33.58 15.01 -24.85
CA ASP A 508 34.79 14.48 -24.19
C ASP A 508 34.60 14.46 -22.67
N ILE A 509 33.83 13.48 -22.19
CA ILE A 509 33.54 13.29 -20.76
C ILE A 509 34.58 12.35 -20.15
N PRO A 510 35.18 12.64 -18.98
CA PRO A 510 36.07 11.69 -18.32
C PRO A 510 35.35 10.38 -17.99
N LYS A 511 36.00 9.25 -18.30
CA LYS A 511 35.46 7.91 -18.05
C LYS A 511 35.28 7.63 -16.57
N LEU A 512 36.19 8.11 -15.74
CA LEU A 512 36.07 8.07 -14.28
C LEU A 512 36.16 9.48 -13.71
N GLN A 513 35.11 9.91 -13.02
CA GLN A 513 35.07 11.18 -12.31
C GLN A 513 35.02 10.93 -10.82
N ILE A 514 35.72 11.75 -10.04
CA ILE A 514 35.59 11.78 -8.58
C ILE A 514 34.76 12.99 -8.19
N VAL A 515 33.74 12.77 -7.37
CA VAL A 515 32.92 13.85 -6.83
C VAL A 515 32.89 13.74 -5.32
N SER A 516 33.20 14.84 -4.64
CA SER A 516 33.05 14.89 -3.19
C SER A 516 31.70 15.47 -2.78
N ILE A 517 31.15 15.01 -1.66
CA ILE A 517 29.94 15.59 -1.05
C ILE A 517 30.21 17.04 -0.60
N GLU A 518 31.42 17.32 -0.12
CA GLU A 518 31.90 18.67 0.17
C GLU A 518 31.77 19.59 -1.06
N ASP A 519 32.27 19.15 -2.22
CA ASP A 519 32.16 19.86 -3.49
C ASP A 519 30.72 20.07 -3.95
N TRP A 520 29.86 19.07 -3.72
CA TRP A 520 28.45 19.15 -4.05
C TRP A 520 27.76 20.29 -3.29
N PHE A 521 28.00 20.40 -1.98
CA PHE A 521 27.48 21.52 -1.19
C PHE A 521 28.10 22.86 -1.56
N ALA A 522 29.32 22.86 -2.10
CA ALA A 522 29.96 24.05 -2.70
C ALA A 522 29.44 24.38 -4.11
N GLY A 523 28.44 23.65 -4.64
CA GLY A 523 27.81 23.92 -5.92
C GLY A 523 28.50 23.30 -7.14
N LYS A 524 29.58 22.54 -6.96
CA LYS A 524 30.22 21.82 -8.07
C LYS A 524 29.39 20.59 -8.44
N ARG A 525 29.34 20.27 -9.73
CA ARG A 525 28.55 19.16 -10.28
C ARG A 525 29.43 18.31 -11.22
N PRO A 526 29.25 16.98 -11.25
CA PRO A 526 29.93 16.16 -12.24
C PRO A 526 29.48 16.50 -13.66
N MET A 527 30.34 16.23 -14.62
CA MET A 527 30.00 16.30 -16.03
C MET A 527 29.26 15.02 -16.40
N LEU A 528 27.93 15.06 -16.43
CA LEU A 528 27.09 13.93 -16.81
C LEU A 528 26.63 14.07 -18.27
N PRO A 529 26.46 12.96 -19.02
CA PRO A 529 25.81 13.01 -20.32
C PRO A 529 24.39 13.59 -20.16
N PRO A 530 23.85 14.32 -21.15
CA PRO A 530 22.53 14.93 -21.07
C PRO A 530 21.48 13.85 -20.77
N LEU A 531 20.75 14.04 -19.67
CA LEU A 531 19.70 13.13 -19.19
C LEU A 531 18.30 13.47 -19.76
N GLU A 532 18.15 14.51 -20.59
CA GLU A 532 16.86 15.07 -21.01
C GLU A 532 16.33 14.61 -22.37
N HIS A 533 14.99 14.51 -22.39
CA HIS A 533 14.00 14.16 -23.41
C HIS A 533 14.44 14.04 -24.89
N LEU A 534 14.22 12.84 -25.45
CA LEU A 534 14.05 12.66 -26.89
C LEU A 534 12.96 13.63 -27.39
N PRO A 535 13.24 14.52 -28.36
CA PRO A 535 12.22 15.36 -28.96
C PRO A 535 11.17 14.47 -29.64
N SER A 536 9.88 14.82 -29.46
CA SER A 536 8.70 14.10 -29.97
C SER A 536 8.73 13.81 -31.47
N VAL A 537 9.60 14.48 -32.22
CA VAL A 537 9.82 14.31 -33.66
C VAL A 537 10.43 12.95 -34.02
N ALA A 538 11.08 12.26 -33.07
CA ALA A 538 11.53 10.87 -33.25
C ALA A 538 10.38 9.85 -33.25
N PHE A 539 9.16 10.28 -32.89
CA PHE A 539 7.92 9.48 -32.85
C PHE A 539 6.91 9.86 -33.94
N ALA A 540 7.32 10.59 -34.99
CA ALA A 540 6.52 10.67 -36.21
C ALA A 540 6.39 9.26 -36.78
N GLY A 541 5.24 8.62 -36.53
CA GLY A 541 4.99 7.22 -36.83
C GLY A 541 5.38 6.89 -38.26
N ARG A 542 6.29 5.92 -38.42
CA ARG A 542 6.39 5.21 -39.68
C ARG A 542 5.01 4.64 -39.97
N ARG A 543 4.43 5.02 -41.12
CA ARG A 543 3.20 4.40 -41.65
C ARG A 543 3.33 2.88 -41.51
N PRO A 544 2.27 2.15 -41.08
CA PRO A 544 2.36 0.71 -40.88
C PRO A 544 2.82 0.05 -42.18
N ARG A 545 3.93 -0.68 -42.10
CA ARG A 545 4.37 -1.58 -43.17
C ARG A 545 3.38 -2.76 -43.18
N ALA A 546 2.87 -3.11 -44.35
CA ALA A 546 2.00 -4.26 -44.55
C ALA A 546 2.58 -5.52 -43.89
N THR A 547 1.72 -6.26 -43.19
CA THR A 547 2.05 -7.48 -42.45
C THR A 547 2.73 -8.51 -43.36
N PRO A 548 3.92 -9.04 -43.02
CA PRO A 548 4.48 -10.17 -43.75
C PRO A 548 3.66 -11.43 -43.44
N THR A 549 3.24 -12.15 -44.47
CA THR A 549 2.72 -13.51 -44.37
C THR A 549 3.78 -14.41 -43.70
N LEU A 550 3.40 -15.10 -42.63
CA LEU A 550 4.26 -16.04 -41.90
C LEU A 550 4.68 -17.21 -42.81
N PRO A 551 5.96 -17.64 -42.78
CA PRO A 551 6.36 -18.90 -43.39
C PRO A 551 5.83 -20.08 -42.55
N VAL A 552 5.22 -21.05 -43.24
CA VAL A 552 4.73 -22.32 -42.71
C VAL A 552 5.85 -23.03 -41.93
N GLN A 553 5.64 -23.32 -40.64
CA GLN A 553 6.53 -24.21 -39.88
C GLN A 553 6.17 -25.69 -40.15
N PRO A 554 7.16 -26.60 -40.25
CA PRO A 554 6.91 -28.02 -40.41
C PRO A 554 6.44 -28.65 -39.09
N GLU A 555 5.36 -29.42 -39.17
CA GLU A 555 4.79 -30.19 -38.05
C GLU A 555 5.74 -31.31 -37.61
N LEU A 556 6.01 -31.40 -36.30
CA LEU A 556 6.61 -32.59 -35.69
C LEU A 556 5.48 -33.51 -35.19
N PRO A 557 5.44 -34.80 -35.60
CA PRO A 557 4.40 -35.72 -35.16
C PRO A 557 4.79 -36.37 -33.83
N PHE A 558 4.03 -36.10 -32.77
CA PHE A 558 3.98 -36.99 -31.62
C PHE A 558 2.62 -37.67 -31.60
N SER A 559 2.60 -38.97 -31.96
CA SER A 559 1.46 -39.86 -31.77
C SER A 559 1.75 -40.80 -30.60
N PHE A 560 0.80 -40.94 -29.68
CA PHE A 560 0.79 -42.02 -28.71
C PHE A 560 -0.29 -43.03 -29.12
N ILE A 561 0.08 -44.31 -29.19
CA ILE A 561 -0.83 -45.42 -29.50
C ILE A 561 -1.15 -46.15 -28.19
N GLY A 562 -2.43 -46.16 -27.83
CA GLY A 562 -3.03 -47.11 -26.90
C GLY A 562 -4.43 -47.47 -27.40
N GLY A 563 -4.61 -48.71 -27.85
CA GLY A 563 -5.85 -49.25 -28.44
C GLY A 563 -7.03 -49.30 -27.45
N ARG A 564 -8.28 -49.54 -27.86
CA ARG A 564 -8.82 -50.44 -28.89
C ARG A 564 -10.13 -49.87 -29.45
N GLU A 565 -10.29 -50.01 -30.76
CA GLU A 565 -11.53 -50.14 -31.57
C GLU A 565 -12.48 -48.95 -31.78
N ASP A 566 -12.48 -48.54 -33.07
CA ASP A 566 -13.60 -48.24 -33.96
C ASP A 566 -14.52 -47.02 -33.73
N LYS A 567 -13.98 -45.84 -34.09
CA LYS A 567 -14.41 -45.03 -35.27
C LYS A 567 -13.70 -43.67 -35.20
N GLY A 568 -12.66 -43.51 -36.02
CA GLY A 568 -11.91 -42.26 -36.11
C GLY A 568 -12.73 -41.15 -36.78
N VAL A 569 -13.09 -40.12 -36.02
CA VAL A 569 -13.33 -38.76 -36.53
C VAL A 569 -12.47 -37.82 -35.72
N VAL A 570 -11.41 -37.29 -36.34
CA VAL A 570 -10.61 -36.19 -35.80
C VAL A 570 -11.41 -34.90 -35.99
N ARG A 571 -11.84 -34.26 -34.91
CA ARG A 571 -12.35 -32.88 -34.96
C ARG A 571 -11.25 -31.92 -34.51
N HIS A 572 -10.73 -31.13 -35.44
CA HIS A 572 -9.87 -29.99 -35.13
C HIS A 572 -10.73 -28.83 -34.61
N PHE A 573 -10.49 -28.39 -33.39
CA PHE A 573 -11.13 -27.20 -32.82
C PHE A 573 -10.36 -25.95 -33.30
N ASN A 574 -11.03 -25.08 -34.06
CA ASN A 574 -10.49 -23.78 -34.48
C ASN A 574 -11.23 -22.67 -33.69
N PRO A 575 -10.59 -21.93 -32.76
CA PRO A 575 -11.28 -20.97 -31.88
C PRO A 575 -11.75 -19.66 -32.54
N GLY A 576 -11.71 -19.54 -33.87
CA GLY A 576 -11.91 -18.27 -34.59
C GLY A 576 -13.34 -17.87 -34.96
N MET A 577 -14.39 -18.59 -34.56
CA MET A 577 -15.77 -18.22 -34.92
C MET A 577 -16.75 -18.40 -33.76
N VAL A 578 -17.06 -17.33 -33.02
CA VAL A 578 -18.43 -16.95 -32.62
C VAL A 578 -18.47 -15.44 -32.35
N SER A 579 -19.10 -14.68 -33.24
CA SER A 579 -19.58 -13.31 -33.00
C SER A 579 -21.11 -13.33 -32.92
N GLY A 580 -21.68 -12.90 -31.79
CA GLY A 580 -23.03 -12.36 -31.63
C GLY A 580 -24.26 -13.24 -31.94
N VAL A 581 -25.17 -13.36 -30.96
CA VAL A 581 -26.60 -12.97 -31.00
C VAL A 581 -27.36 -13.68 -29.85
N ALA A 582 -28.22 -12.90 -29.19
CA ALA A 582 -29.19 -13.19 -28.11
C ALA A 582 -28.67 -13.23 -26.67
#